data_AF-A0A938MDW2-F1
#
_entry.id   AF-A0A938MDW2-F1
#
_cell.length_a   1.000
_cell.length_b   1.000
_cell.length_c   1.000
_cell.angle_alpha   90.00
_cell.angle_beta   90.00
_cell.angle_gamma   90.00
#
_symmetry.space_group_name_H-M   'P 1'
#
loop_
_entity.id
_entity.type
_entity.pdbx_description
1 polymer ?
#
loop_
_entity_poly.entity_id
_entity_poly.type
_entity_poly.pdbx_seq_one_letter_code
_entity_poly.pdbx_strand_id
1 'polypeptide(L)'
;MSAPVLATVVEGHGEVEALPVLLRRRQEDLRLPTVEIRRPIRAPGQAALTAFGGIERWVILAMRQPRCAGILVLYDAEGRCPKTDAPEMVRRARAVCAHLPLRVVMAKNEYEAWFLAGLNSLRGHRDLRADACPPGNPEEIRNCKDHLTQLMPPGRIYKETSDQAALTARLDYEQARKTAPSLDKFLRDVDSLLREMTTSGTRPQTS
;
A
#
# COMPACT_ATOMS: atom_id res chain seq x y z
N MET A 1 16.44 -18.03 14.12
CA MET A 1 15.80 -16.77 14.56
C MET A 1 14.54 -16.57 13.72
N SER A 2 13.41 -16.21 14.33
CA SER A 2 12.16 -15.96 13.59
C SER A 2 12.22 -14.61 12.87
N ALA A 3 11.63 -14.51 11.68
CA ALA A 3 11.63 -13.28 10.89
C ALA A 3 10.99 -12.10 11.65
N PRO A 4 11.47 -10.85 11.48
CA PRO A 4 10.77 -9.66 11.96
C PRO A 4 9.41 -9.51 11.27
N VAL A 5 8.41 -8.98 11.98
CA VAL A 5 7.07 -8.76 11.42
C VAL A 5 6.89 -7.31 10.98
N LEU A 6 6.37 -7.13 9.77
CA LEU A 6 5.79 -5.86 9.31
C LEU A 6 4.28 -5.89 9.58
N ALA A 7 3.84 -5.06 10.52
CA ALA A 7 2.42 -4.85 10.76
C ALA A 7 1.91 -3.74 9.83
N THR A 8 0.78 -3.99 9.16
CA THR A 8 0.21 -3.02 8.23
C THR A 8 -1.19 -2.60 8.64
N VAL A 9 -1.54 -1.36 8.34
CA VAL A 9 -2.88 -0.80 8.52
C VAL A 9 -3.37 -0.30 7.17
N VAL A 10 -4.58 -0.71 6.79
CA VAL A 10 -5.21 -0.34 5.52
C VAL A 10 -6.65 0.11 5.72
N GLU A 11 -7.19 0.81 4.73
CA GLU A 11 -8.54 1.36 4.76
C GLU A 11 -9.63 0.37 4.30
N GLY A 12 -9.49 -0.12 3.07
CA GLY A 12 -10.53 -0.89 2.39
C GLY A 12 -10.37 -2.40 2.53
N HIS A 13 -11.32 -3.15 1.96
CA HIS A 13 -11.26 -4.61 2.00
C HIS A 13 -10.28 -5.19 0.98
N GLY A 14 -10.18 -4.56 -0.19
CA GLY A 14 -9.31 -5.08 -1.24
C GLY A 14 -7.82 -4.96 -0.89
N GLU A 15 -7.41 -3.90 -0.18
CA GLU A 15 -6.03 -3.71 0.29
C GLU A 15 -5.60 -4.79 1.29
N VAL A 16 -6.54 -5.35 2.06
CA VAL A 16 -6.24 -6.40 3.04
C VAL A 16 -5.60 -7.62 2.36
N GLU A 17 -6.03 -7.93 1.14
CA GLU A 17 -5.48 -9.04 0.36
C GLU A 17 -4.41 -8.57 -0.65
N ALA A 18 -4.54 -7.35 -1.19
CA ALA A 18 -3.63 -6.83 -2.20
C ALA A 18 -2.29 -6.33 -1.65
N LEU A 19 -2.29 -5.61 -0.52
CA LEU A 19 -1.06 -5.05 0.04
C LEU A 19 -0.01 -6.13 0.39
N PRO A 20 -0.38 -7.27 1.01
CA PRO A 20 0.58 -8.34 1.25
C PRO A 20 1.19 -8.92 -0.02
N VAL A 21 0.44 -9.00 -1.12
CA VAL A 21 0.97 -9.44 -2.43
C VAL A 21 2.03 -8.47 -2.92
N LEU A 22 1.75 -7.17 -2.86
CA LEU A 22 2.69 -6.13 -3.27
C LEU A 22 3.98 -6.20 -2.43
N LEU A 23 3.85 -6.20 -1.10
CA LEU A 23 5.01 -6.16 -0.20
C LEU A 23 5.92 -7.40 -0.36
N ARG A 24 5.34 -8.59 -0.56
CA ARG A 24 6.13 -9.81 -0.80
C ARG A 24 6.85 -9.76 -2.15
N ARG A 25 6.15 -9.38 -3.23
CA ARG A 25 6.79 -9.20 -4.54
C ARG A 25 7.92 -8.18 -4.46
N ARG A 26 7.71 -7.05 -3.77
CA ARG A 26 8.74 -6.03 -3.64
C ARG A 26 9.94 -6.51 -2.81
N GLN A 27 9.70 -7.27 -1.74
CA GLN A 27 10.78 -7.89 -0.98
C GLN A 27 11.63 -8.85 -1.85
N GLU A 28 10.98 -9.65 -2.69
CA GLU A 28 11.65 -10.55 -3.65
C GLU A 28 12.48 -9.78 -4.67
N ASP A 29 11.93 -8.71 -5.26
CA ASP A 29 12.63 -7.82 -6.20
C ASP A 29 13.90 -7.23 -5.58
N LEU A 30 13.83 -6.84 -4.30
CA LEU A 30 14.95 -6.27 -3.56
C LEU A 30 15.95 -7.31 -3.03
N ARG A 31 15.63 -8.61 -3.10
CA ARG A 31 16.43 -9.72 -2.57
C ARG A 31 16.81 -9.54 -1.09
N LEU A 32 15.89 -8.99 -0.30
CA LEU A 32 16.11 -8.78 1.14
C LEU A 32 15.82 -10.05 1.95
N PRO A 33 16.41 -10.18 3.16
CA PRO A 33 16.00 -11.20 4.11
C PRO A 33 14.49 -11.15 4.37
N THR A 34 13.90 -12.30 4.67
CA THR A 34 12.45 -12.39 4.86
C THR A 34 11.97 -11.55 6.04
N VAL A 35 11.10 -10.60 5.75
CA VAL A 35 10.19 -9.95 6.69
C VAL A 35 8.83 -10.64 6.58
N GLU A 36 8.27 -11.02 7.71
CA GLU A 36 6.93 -11.61 7.76
C GLU A 36 5.89 -10.50 7.59
N ILE A 37 5.20 -10.51 6.44
CA ILE A 37 4.09 -9.60 6.17
C ILE A 37 2.81 -10.21 6.76
N ARG A 38 2.33 -9.64 7.86
CA ARG A 38 1.07 -10.08 8.49
C ARG A 38 -0.13 -9.54 7.73
N ARG A 39 -1.27 -10.20 7.96
CA ARG A 39 -2.55 -9.75 7.42
C ARG A 39 -2.82 -8.30 7.91
N PRO A 40 -3.12 -7.36 7.01
CA PRO A 40 -3.38 -5.98 7.38
C PRO A 40 -4.51 -5.83 8.40
N ILE A 41 -4.34 -4.89 9.32
CA ILE A 41 -5.41 -4.39 10.17
C ILE A 41 -6.25 -3.43 9.34
N ARG A 42 -7.56 -3.67 9.24
CA ARG A 42 -8.46 -2.75 8.54
C ARG A 42 -8.98 -1.67 9.48
N ALA A 43 -8.66 -0.41 9.17
CA ALA A 43 -9.29 0.78 9.74
C ALA A 43 -10.44 1.18 8.81
N PRO A 44 -11.72 1.11 9.23
CA PRO A 44 -12.85 1.24 8.31
C PRO A 44 -13.00 2.68 7.80
N GLY A 45 -12.46 2.95 6.61
CA GLY A 45 -12.56 4.23 5.91
C GLY A 45 -11.51 5.27 6.35
N GLN A 46 -11.24 6.23 5.46
CA GLN A 46 -10.30 7.32 5.68
C GLN A 46 -10.64 8.12 6.96
N ALA A 47 -11.93 8.30 7.25
CA ALA A 47 -12.40 9.00 8.45
C ALA A 47 -11.90 8.35 9.74
N ALA A 48 -11.86 7.01 9.81
CA ALA A 48 -11.39 6.29 10.99
C ALA A 48 -9.89 6.46 11.25
N LEU A 49 -9.10 6.73 10.20
CA LEU A 49 -7.68 7.06 10.32
C LEU A 49 -7.47 8.54 10.67
N THR A 50 -8.16 9.42 9.97
CA THR A 50 -7.92 10.88 10.03
C THR A 50 -8.55 11.56 11.25
N ALA A 51 -9.62 11.01 11.81
CA ALA A 51 -10.24 11.50 13.05
C ALA A 51 -9.22 11.63 14.19
N PHE A 52 -9.47 12.52 15.14
CA PHE A 52 -8.61 12.69 16.31
C PHE A 52 -8.45 11.37 17.08
N GLY A 53 -7.21 10.97 17.36
CA GLY A 53 -6.89 9.67 17.97
C GLY A 53 -7.03 8.45 17.04
N GLY A 54 -7.45 8.65 15.78
CA GLY A 54 -7.67 7.59 14.78
C GLY A 54 -6.39 6.83 14.45
N ILE A 55 -5.47 7.45 13.72
CA ILE A 55 -4.19 6.81 13.33
C ILE A 55 -3.40 6.31 14.55
N GLU A 56 -3.42 7.04 15.66
CA GLU A 56 -2.76 6.66 16.90
C GLU A 56 -3.28 5.32 17.41
N ARG A 57 -4.61 5.15 17.48
CA ARG A 57 -5.26 3.89 17.88
C ARG A 57 -4.80 2.72 17.01
N TRP A 58 -4.80 2.89 15.69
CA TRP A 58 -4.46 1.81 14.75
C TRP A 58 -2.97 1.46 14.77
N VAL A 59 -2.10 2.46 14.92
CA VAL A 59 -0.66 2.24 15.12
C VAL A 59 -0.39 1.51 16.42
N ILE A 60 -1.04 1.90 17.53
CA ILE A 60 -0.92 1.18 18.82
C ILE A 60 -1.36 -0.29 18.66
N LEU A 61 -2.45 -0.54 17.92
CA LEU A 61 -2.90 -1.91 17.67
C LEU A 61 -1.88 -2.70 16.83
N ALA A 62 -1.27 -2.08 15.82
CA ALA A 62 -0.22 -2.69 15.01
C ALA A 62 1.04 -3.01 15.83
N MET A 63 1.46 -2.12 16.73
CA MET A 63 2.61 -2.32 17.62
C MET A 63 2.44 -3.52 18.55
N ARG A 64 1.20 -3.81 18.97
CA ARG A 64 0.88 -4.94 19.86
C ARG A 64 0.98 -6.30 19.18
N GLN A 65 1.16 -6.36 17.86
CA GLN A 65 1.35 -7.62 17.17
C GLN A 65 2.69 -8.26 17.61
N PRO A 66 2.71 -9.57 17.90
CA PRO A 66 3.94 -10.28 18.25
C PRO A 66 5.04 -10.10 17.19
N ARG A 67 6.27 -9.81 17.63
CA ARG A 67 7.45 -9.56 16.78
C ARG A 67 7.35 -8.36 15.83
N CYS A 68 6.40 -7.45 16.06
CA CYS A 68 6.30 -6.22 15.29
C CYS A 68 7.62 -5.45 15.34
N ALA A 69 8.24 -5.28 14.18
CA ALA A 69 9.53 -4.60 14.02
C ALA A 69 9.44 -3.42 13.06
N GLY A 70 8.27 -3.18 12.47
CA GLY A 70 8.00 -2.05 11.59
C GLY A 70 6.51 -1.93 11.29
N ILE A 71 6.09 -0.72 10.93
CA ILE A 71 4.69 -0.39 10.68
C ILE A 71 4.53 0.36 9.36
N LEU A 72 3.57 -0.06 8.56
CA LEU A 72 3.15 0.65 7.35
C LEU A 72 1.66 0.95 7.40
N VAL A 73 1.30 2.22 7.28
CA VAL A 73 -0.09 2.66 7.11
C VAL A 73 -0.26 3.08 5.65
N LEU A 74 -1.21 2.47 4.95
CA LEU A 74 -1.60 2.83 3.58
C LEU A 74 -3.10 3.13 3.55
N TYR A 75 -3.50 4.26 2.99
CA TYR A 75 -4.91 4.59 2.80
C TYR A 75 -5.10 5.54 1.63
N ASP A 76 -6.35 5.69 1.21
CA ASP A 76 -6.70 6.49 0.05
C ASP A 76 -6.84 7.96 0.44
N ALA A 77 -6.31 8.87 -0.39
CA ALA A 77 -6.42 10.29 -0.12
C ALA A 77 -7.82 10.83 -0.42
N GLU A 78 -8.60 10.20 -1.29
CA GLU A 78 -10.00 10.57 -1.60
C GLU A 78 -10.20 12.10 -1.75
N GLY A 79 -9.32 12.76 -2.52
CA GLY A 79 -9.38 14.22 -2.74
C GLY A 79 -8.63 15.08 -1.72
N ARG A 80 -8.11 14.50 -0.63
CA ARG A 80 -7.08 15.15 0.20
C ARG A 80 -5.77 15.28 -0.56
N CYS A 81 -4.90 16.19 -0.14
CA CYS A 81 -3.61 16.34 -0.78
C CYS A 81 -2.53 15.62 0.04
N PRO A 82 -1.93 14.52 -0.46
CA PRO A 82 -0.89 13.78 0.27
C PRO A 82 0.26 14.65 0.76
N LYS A 83 0.63 15.69 0.01
CA LYS A 83 1.71 16.60 0.37
C LYS A 83 1.40 17.42 1.62
N THR A 84 0.13 17.75 1.87
CA THR A 84 -0.30 18.57 3.01
C THR A 84 -0.77 17.70 4.18
N ASP A 85 -1.51 16.63 3.92
CA ASP A 85 -2.15 15.81 4.95
C ASP A 85 -1.21 14.73 5.51
N ALA A 86 -0.37 14.10 4.67
CA ALA A 86 0.49 13.00 5.13
C ALA A 86 1.50 13.42 6.22
N PRO A 87 2.15 14.61 6.18
CA PRO A 87 3.07 15.02 7.24
C PRO A 87 2.42 15.05 8.63
N GLU A 88 1.17 15.51 8.71
CA GLU A 88 0.43 15.54 9.98
C GLU A 88 0.14 14.13 10.50
N MET A 89 -0.25 13.24 9.60
CA MET A 89 -0.55 11.85 9.92
C MET A 89 0.70 11.10 10.36
N VAL A 90 1.85 11.35 9.72
CA VAL A 90 3.16 10.85 10.15
C VAL A 90 3.50 11.37 11.55
N ARG A 91 3.34 12.68 11.80
CA ARG A 91 3.63 13.29 13.10
C ARG A 91 2.83 12.62 14.22
N ARG A 92 1.52 12.46 14.01
CA ARG A 92 0.60 11.80 14.95
C ARG A 92 0.95 10.33 15.19
N ALA A 93 1.21 9.58 14.13
CA ALA A 93 1.65 8.19 14.24
C ALA A 93 2.98 8.04 14.99
N ARG A 94 3.93 8.95 14.74
CA ARG A 94 5.25 8.97 15.41
C ARG A 94 5.16 9.34 16.88
N ALA A 95 4.20 10.18 17.27
CA ALA A 95 3.98 10.54 18.67
C ALA A 95 3.67 9.32 19.56
N VAL A 96 3.04 8.26 19.00
CA VAL A 96 2.78 7.00 19.71
C VAL A 96 3.75 5.88 19.38
N CYS A 97 4.52 6.00 18.29
CA CYS A 97 5.49 5.01 17.82
C CYS A 97 6.84 5.64 17.44
N ALA A 98 7.62 6.00 18.46
CA ALA A 98 8.93 6.61 18.28
C ALA A 98 10.06 5.60 18.00
N HIS A 99 9.91 4.35 18.44
CA HIS A 99 11.02 3.38 18.52
C HIS A 99 11.05 2.34 17.38
N LEU A 100 10.01 2.23 16.55
CA LEU A 100 9.99 1.34 15.39
C LEU A 100 10.06 2.13 14.08
N PRO A 101 10.67 1.58 13.03
CA PRO A 101 10.46 2.04 11.66
C PRO A 101 8.95 2.15 11.35
N LEU A 102 8.51 3.33 10.92
CA LEU A 102 7.12 3.60 10.59
C LEU A 102 7.04 4.44 9.31
N ARG A 103 6.12 4.08 8.43
CA ARG A 103 5.77 4.85 7.23
C ARG A 103 4.24 5.02 7.15
N VAL A 104 3.81 6.21 6.75
CA VAL A 104 2.41 6.52 6.42
C VAL A 104 2.40 7.01 4.99
N VAL A 105 1.62 6.34 4.15
CA VAL A 105 1.53 6.64 2.72
C VAL A 105 0.07 6.80 2.34
N MET A 106 -0.18 7.79 1.49
CA MET A 106 -1.49 8.07 0.92
C MET A 106 -1.46 7.78 -0.58
N ALA A 107 -2.36 6.96 -1.10
CA ALA A 107 -2.60 6.86 -2.54
C ALA A 107 -3.32 8.14 -3.00
N LYS A 108 -2.87 8.79 -4.08
CA LYS A 108 -3.26 10.18 -4.42
C LYS A 108 -4.76 10.38 -4.65
N ASN A 109 -5.50 9.34 -5.05
CA ASN A 109 -6.96 9.31 -5.04
C ASN A 109 -7.45 7.99 -4.42
N GLU A 110 -7.17 6.90 -5.13
CA GLU A 110 -7.56 5.53 -4.82
C GLU A 110 -6.39 4.59 -5.16
N TYR A 111 -6.28 3.44 -4.49
CA TYR A 111 -5.33 2.38 -4.86
C TYR A 111 -5.46 1.99 -6.35
N GLU A 112 -6.69 1.96 -6.87
CA GLU A 112 -6.99 1.64 -8.27
C GLU A 112 -6.31 2.56 -9.28
N ALA A 113 -5.94 3.79 -8.89
CA ALA A 113 -5.17 4.69 -9.77
C ALA A 113 -3.82 4.08 -10.17
N TRP A 114 -3.24 3.23 -9.32
CA TRP A 114 -2.00 2.52 -9.62
C TRP A 114 -2.19 1.45 -10.71
N PHE A 115 -3.37 0.84 -10.80
CA PHE A 115 -3.70 -0.07 -11.91
C PHE A 115 -3.89 0.69 -13.22
N LEU A 116 -4.52 1.86 -13.18
CA LEU A 116 -4.63 2.72 -14.36
C LEU A 116 -3.24 3.13 -14.88
N ALA A 117 -2.31 3.45 -13.97
CA ALA A 117 -0.95 3.81 -14.32
C ALA A 117 -0.16 2.66 -14.96
N GLY A 118 -0.32 1.43 -14.46
CA GLY A 118 0.34 0.24 -15.01
C GLY A 118 -0.52 -0.57 -15.97
N LEU A 119 -1.56 0.03 -16.57
CA LEU A 119 -2.58 -0.69 -17.33
C LEU A 119 -2.00 -1.53 -18.49
N ASN A 120 -0.90 -1.09 -19.10
CA ASN A 120 -0.22 -1.85 -20.16
C ASN A 120 0.19 -3.26 -19.68
N SER A 121 0.65 -3.40 -18.44
CA SER A 121 1.00 -4.70 -17.84
C SER A 121 -0.21 -5.55 -17.44
N LEU A 122 -1.41 -4.95 -17.38
CA LEU A 122 -2.63 -5.60 -16.90
C LEU A 122 -3.59 -6.02 -18.02
N ARG A 123 -3.32 -5.65 -19.27
CA ARG A 123 -4.11 -6.05 -20.45
C ARG A 123 -4.31 -7.56 -20.49
N GLY A 124 -5.56 -7.99 -20.68
CA GLY A 124 -5.91 -9.42 -20.74
C GLY A 124 -5.95 -10.12 -19.38
N HIS A 125 -5.77 -9.41 -18.26
CA HIS A 125 -5.89 -9.96 -16.91
C HIS A 125 -7.15 -9.47 -16.23
N ARG A 126 -7.84 -10.38 -15.50
CA ARG A 126 -9.12 -10.08 -14.83
C ARG A 126 -10.13 -9.39 -15.75
N ASP A 127 -10.20 -9.85 -16.99
CA ASP A 127 -11.09 -9.35 -18.02
C ASP A 127 -10.81 -7.90 -18.46
N LEU A 128 -9.68 -7.29 -18.07
CA LEU A 128 -9.26 -6.03 -18.67
C LEU A 128 -9.00 -6.23 -20.15
N ARG A 129 -9.58 -5.36 -20.98
CA ARG A 129 -9.46 -5.45 -22.43
C ARG A 129 -8.00 -5.44 -22.89
N ALA A 130 -7.69 -6.26 -23.88
CA ALA A 130 -6.34 -6.37 -24.43
C ALA A 130 -5.87 -5.08 -25.13
N ASP A 131 -6.80 -4.24 -25.58
CA ASP A 131 -6.57 -2.96 -26.25
C ASP A 131 -6.68 -1.74 -25.31
N ALA A 132 -6.84 -1.95 -24.00
CA ALA A 132 -7.00 -0.87 -23.03
C ALA A 132 -5.77 0.06 -22.98
N CYS A 133 -5.95 1.37 -23.05
CA CYS A 133 -4.84 2.34 -23.02
C CYS A 133 -4.77 3.06 -21.66
N PRO A 134 -3.57 3.19 -21.05
CA PRO A 134 -3.43 3.93 -19.82
C PRO A 134 -3.81 5.40 -20.04
N PRO A 135 -4.50 6.02 -19.08
CA PRO A 135 -4.78 7.44 -19.14
C PRO A 135 -3.49 8.27 -18.96
N GLY A 136 -3.49 9.50 -19.48
CA GLY A 136 -2.32 10.39 -19.40
C GLY A 136 -1.94 10.78 -17.96
N ASN A 137 -2.95 11.05 -17.13
CA ASN A 137 -2.80 11.39 -15.70
C ASN A 137 -3.60 10.41 -14.83
N PRO A 138 -3.12 9.18 -14.59
CA PRO A 138 -3.86 8.16 -13.86
C PRO A 138 -4.27 8.59 -12.45
N GLU A 139 -3.39 9.29 -11.72
CA GLU A 139 -3.65 9.76 -10.36
C GLU A 139 -4.48 11.06 -10.29
N GLU A 140 -4.94 11.60 -11.42
CA GLU A 140 -5.94 12.68 -11.44
C GLU A 140 -7.36 12.16 -11.66
N ILE A 141 -7.52 10.90 -12.06
CA ILE A 141 -8.82 10.27 -12.26
C ILE A 141 -9.48 10.01 -10.91
N ARG A 142 -10.74 10.43 -10.81
CA ARG A 142 -11.65 10.07 -9.70
C ARG A 142 -12.49 8.87 -10.11
N ASN A 143 -13.02 8.14 -9.13
CA ASN A 143 -13.82 6.93 -9.35
C ASN A 143 -13.03 5.93 -10.19
N CYS A 144 -11.80 5.63 -9.77
CA CYS A 144 -10.90 4.76 -10.54
C CYS A 144 -11.50 3.36 -10.76
N LYS A 145 -12.35 2.90 -9.83
CA LYS A 145 -13.14 1.67 -9.94
C LYS A 145 -14.10 1.66 -11.13
N ASP A 146 -14.80 2.77 -11.37
CA ASP A 146 -15.69 2.91 -12.53
C ASP A 146 -14.87 2.98 -13.82
N HIS A 147 -13.72 3.64 -13.79
CA HIS A 147 -12.83 3.69 -14.94
C HIS A 147 -12.29 2.30 -15.30
N LEU A 148 -11.88 1.49 -14.31
CA LEU A 148 -11.50 0.09 -14.52
C LEU A 148 -12.65 -0.75 -15.07
N THR A 149 -13.88 -0.51 -14.60
CA THR A 149 -15.09 -1.18 -15.11
C THR A 149 -15.32 -0.89 -16.59
N GLN A 150 -15.11 0.35 -17.04
CA GLN A 150 -15.24 0.72 -18.46
C GLN A 150 -14.19 0.05 -19.36
N LEU A 151 -13.09 -0.43 -18.77
CA LEU A 151 -12.03 -1.16 -19.45
C LEU A 151 -12.26 -2.68 -19.45
N MET A 152 -13.40 -3.16 -18.94
CA MET A 152 -13.83 -4.56 -18.96
C MET A 152 -14.99 -4.79 -19.95
N PRO A 153 -15.27 -6.03 -20.37
CA PRO A 153 -16.41 -6.36 -21.23
C PRO A 153 -17.76 -5.94 -20.63
N PRO A 154 -18.78 -5.70 -21.47
CA PRO A 154 -20.13 -5.41 -21.02
C PRO A 154 -20.64 -6.46 -20.00
N GLY A 155 -21.21 -5.99 -18.89
CA GLY A 155 -21.72 -6.85 -17.81
C GLY A 155 -20.69 -7.25 -16.75
N ARG A 156 -19.40 -6.94 -16.95
CA ARG A 156 -18.35 -7.11 -15.95
C ARG A 156 -18.03 -5.78 -15.28
N ILE A 157 -18.09 -5.76 -13.95
CA ILE A 157 -17.68 -4.61 -13.13
C ILE A 157 -16.41 -4.95 -12.37
N TYR A 158 -15.51 -3.99 -12.18
CA TYR A 158 -14.37 -4.17 -11.28
C TYR A 158 -14.86 -4.41 -9.84
N LYS A 159 -14.29 -5.40 -9.16
CA LYS A 159 -14.62 -5.74 -7.76
C LYS A 159 -13.35 -5.83 -6.94
N GLU A 160 -13.13 -4.86 -6.06
CA GLU A 160 -11.92 -4.76 -5.21
C GLU A 160 -11.55 -6.07 -4.50
N THR A 161 -12.54 -6.77 -3.92
CA THR A 161 -12.34 -7.98 -3.11
C THR A 161 -11.86 -9.18 -3.93
N SER A 162 -12.17 -9.25 -5.22
CA SER A 162 -11.72 -10.33 -6.10
C SER A 162 -10.59 -9.91 -7.03
N ASP A 163 -10.58 -8.67 -7.52
CA ASP A 163 -9.70 -8.25 -8.61
C ASP A 163 -8.41 -7.62 -8.10
N GLN A 164 -8.45 -6.84 -7.02
CA GLN A 164 -7.33 -5.99 -6.59
C GLN A 164 -6.06 -6.80 -6.30
N ALA A 165 -6.15 -7.90 -5.56
CA ALA A 165 -5.00 -8.74 -5.24
C ALA A 165 -4.41 -9.43 -6.49
N ALA A 166 -5.27 -9.88 -7.41
CA ALA A 166 -4.84 -10.55 -8.63
C ALA A 166 -4.20 -9.58 -9.64
N LEU A 167 -4.76 -8.38 -9.79
CA LEU A 167 -4.14 -7.32 -10.60
C LEU A 167 -2.83 -6.86 -9.96
N THR A 168 -2.80 -6.70 -8.64
CA THR A 168 -1.57 -6.36 -7.90
C THR A 168 -0.48 -7.42 -8.10
N ALA A 169 -0.83 -8.70 -8.25
CA ALA A 169 0.14 -9.76 -8.55
C ALA A 169 0.75 -9.69 -9.95
N ARG A 170 0.10 -8.97 -10.89
CA ARG A 170 0.53 -8.83 -12.29
C ARG A 170 1.09 -7.47 -12.63
N LEU A 171 0.76 -6.45 -11.83
CA LEU A 171 1.20 -5.08 -12.06
C LEU A 171 2.72 -4.99 -12.18
N ASP A 172 3.20 -4.35 -13.25
CA ASP A 172 4.57 -3.90 -13.38
C ASP A 172 4.76 -2.59 -12.60
N TYR A 173 5.37 -2.69 -11.43
CA TYR A 173 5.57 -1.55 -10.53
C TYR A 173 6.53 -0.50 -11.10
N GLU A 174 7.56 -0.93 -11.84
CA GLU A 174 8.56 -0.01 -12.40
C GLU A 174 8.00 0.74 -13.61
N GLN A 175 7.08 0.14 -14.36
CA GLN A 175 6.29 0.86 -15.36
C GLN A 175 5.31 1.84 -14.70
N ALA A 176 4.49 1.37 -13.76
CA ALA A 176 3.41 2.15 -13.18
C ALA A 176 3.91 3.39 -12.41
N ARG A 177 5.01 3.26 -11.65
CA ARG A 177 5.55 4.37 -10.84
C ARG A 177 5.99 5.59 -11.67
N LYS A 178 6.23 5.42 -12.97
CA LYS A 178 6.65 6.53 -13.87
C LYS A 178 5.53 7.56 -14.06
N THR A 179 4.28 7.13 -13.95
CA THR A 179 3.09 7.97 -14.13
C THR A 179 2.20 8.04 -12.89
N ALA A 180 2.58 7.34 -11.81
CA ALA A 180 1.91 7.36 -10.51
C ALA A 180 2.87 7.83 -9.38
N PRO A 181 2.97 9.15 -9.13
CA PRO A 181 3.82 9.70 -8.06
C PRO A 181 3.53 9.14 -6.66
N SER A 182 2.28 8.81 -6.32
CA SER A 182 1.97 8.20 -5.03
C SER A 182 2.44 6.74 -4.93
N LEU A 183 2.39 5.98 -6.04
CA LEU A 183 3.01 4.65 -6.10
C LEU A 183 4.54 4.74 -6.00
N ASP A 184 5.18 5.68 -6.70
CA ASP A 184 6.62 5.90 -6.59
C ASP A 184 7.04 6.17 -5.14
N LYS A 185 6.33 7.08 -4.47
CA LYS A 185 6.56 7.37 -3.05
C LYS A 185 6.34 6.13 -2.19
N PHE A 186 5.25 5.40 -2.42
CA PHE A 186 4.94 4.17 -1.69
C PHE A 186 6.08 3.15 -1.80
N LEU A 187 6.56 2.87 -3.01
CA LEU A 187 7.65 1.93 -3.24
C LEU A 187 8.94 2.38 -2.56
N ARG A 188 9.31 3.67 -2.65
CA ARG A 188 10.51 4.19 -1.94
C ARG A 188 10.41 4.06 -0.43
N ASP A 189 9.23 4.32 0.14
CA ASP A 189 9.00 4.20 1.58
C ASP A 189 9.04 2.73 2.03
N VAL A 190 8.45 1.81 1.26
CA VAL A 190 8.51 0.36 1.49
C VAL A 190 9.95 -0.15 1.41
N ASP A 191 10.69 0.24 0.37
CA ASP A 191 12.08 -0.16 0.17
C ASP A 191 12.96 0.27 1.36
N SER A 192 12.79 1.51 1.82
CA SER A 192 13.49 2.03 3.01
C SER A 192 13.09 1.28 4.28
N LEU A 193 11.79 1.04 4.46
CA LEU A 193 11.25 0.36 5.64
C LEU A 193 11.76 -1.08 5.74
N LEU A 194 11.71 -1.85 4.66
CA LEU A 194 12.18 -3.24 4.63
C LEU A 194 13.69 -3.32 4.90
N ARG A 195 14.49 -2.38 4.36
CA ARG A 195 15.93 -2.31 4.65
C ARG A 195 16.23 -1.98 6.12
N GLU A 196 15.52 -1.02 6.71
CA GLU A 196 15.65 -0.68 8.14
C GLU A 196 15.35 -1.88 9.04
N MET A 197 14.28 -2.62 8.72
CA MET A 197 13.85 -3.79 9.49
C MET A 197 14.82 -4.97 9.40
N THR A 198 15.41 -5.18 8.22
CA THR A 198 16.36 -6.28 8.00
C THR A 198 17.76 -5.96 8.52
N THR A 199 18.17 -4.69 8.54
CA THR A 199 19.48 -4.28 9.09
C THR A 199 19.49 -4.27 10.63
N SER A 200 18.39 -3.86 11.25
CA SER A 200 18.26 -3.75 12.72
C SER A 200 18.26 -5.11 13.44
N GLY A 201 17.97 -6.20 12.72
CA GLY A 201 18.04 -7.57 13.24
C GLY A 201 19.47 -8.11 13.45
N THR A 202 20.51 -7.34 13.11
CA THR A 202 21.92 -7.79 13.11
C THR A 202 22.75 -7.25 14.27
N ARG A 203 22.16 -6.59 15.30
CA ARG A 203 22.95 -6.21 16.48
C ARG A 203 23.20 -7.46 17.35
N PRO A 204 24.46 -7.91 17.53
CA PRO A 204 24.75 -8.91 18.55
C PRO A 204 24.40 -8.31 19.91
N GLN A 205 23.65 -9.05 20.72
CA GLN A 205 23.48 -8.73 22.13
C GLN A 205 24.86 -8.89 22.79
N THR A 206 25.55 -7.78 23.01
CA THR A 206 26.72 -7.77 23.88
C THR A 206 26.22 -7.95 25.31
N SER A 207 26.52 -9.12 25.87
CA SER A 207 26.43 -9.43 27.30
C SER A 207 27.35 -8.52 28.11
#